data_AF-A0A3R9XHY7-F1
#
_entry.id   AF-A0A3R9XHY7-F1
#
_cell.length_a   1.000
_cell.length_b   1.000
_cell.length_c   1.000
_cell.angle_alpha   90.00
_cell.angle_beta   90.00
_cell.angle_gamma   90.00
#
_symmetry.space_group_name_H-M   'P 1'
#
loop_
_entity.id
_entity.type
_entity.pdbx_description
1 polymer ?
#
loop_
_entity_poly.entity_id
_entity_poly.type
_entity_poly.pdbx_seq_one_letter_code
_entity_poly.pdbx_strand_id
1 'polypeptide(L)'
;MTNYGFVHLEYGGQHRDHSLQVLTKLRRQLADGSNRFVLAIVDNARSAGGEALRDTEFEDSFLIAGDNSNREFTGWDRGIAALLARSGEPDAWIFSNDTIARTHAWSEGRVAGFSSEIKRLGVHPGPWLFGEINDFPRSTMTPLGPLLEWVSTYCFAMNANLRRQLGTLSPGNELLDSLVYDSFEPERRLFRDNVDEAYVDFVSAWLIKDESDPSRQRRFKWDHEWHKASPFSAENFDDLRMKARCVLSESMLSVRARQLGADIRSPYDARNARAHIRSSLQLVADKLWEKFLLKRLRLQRS
;
A
#
# COMPACT_ATOMS: atom_id res chain seq x y z
N MET A 1 16.39 8.07 21.56
CA MET A 1 16.67 8.62 20.23
C MET A 1 16.37 7.57 19.19
N THR A 2 15.34 7.80 18.39
CA THR A 2 14.95 7.00 17.24
C THR A 2 15.33 7.75 15.96
N ASN A 3 15.91 7.06 14.99
CA ASN A 3 16.21 7.58 13.67
C ASN A 3 15.09 7.20 12.68
N TYR A 4 14.40 8.20 12.13
CA TYR A 4 13.32 8.02 11.15
C TYR A 4 13.81 8.38 9.75
N GLY A 5 13.62 7.47 8.80
CA GLY A 5 13.92 7.70 7.40
C GLY A 5 12.66 7.81 6.57
N PHE A 6 12.49 8.93 5.89
CA PHE A 6 11.38 9.18 4.99
C PHE A 6 11.84 8.98 3.55
N VAL A 7 11.14 8.15 2.80
CA VAL A 7 11.32 8.02 1.36
C VAL A 7 10.02 8.44 0.68
N HIS A 8 10.03 9.59 0.04
CA HIS A 8 8.89 10.13 -0.68
C HIS A 8 9.10 10.01 -2.18
N LEU A 9 8.14 9.43 -2.89
CA LEU A 9 8.16 9.31 -4.34
C LEU A 9 7.25 10.35 -4.99
N GLU A 10 7.71 10.97 -6.05
CA GLU A 10 6.91 11.88 -6.87
C GLU A 10 7.23 11.70 -8.36
N TYR A 11 6.42 12.33 -9.20
CA TYR A 11 6.64 12.39 -10.64
C TYR A 11 6.58 13.84 -11.11
N GLY A 12 7.74 14.44 -11.37
CA GLY A 12 7.87 15.80 -11.90
C GLY A 12 7.57 16.91 -10.90
N GLY A 13 7.61 16.62 -9.59
CA GLY A 13 7.49 17.61 -8.51
C GLY A 13 6.15 18.36 -8.42
N GLN A 14 5.12 17.98 -9.19
CA GLN A 14 3.85 18.72 -9.30
C GLN A 14 3.12 18.90 -7.96
N HIS A 15 3.33 17.99 -7.02
CA HIS A 15 2.64 17.95 -5.72
C HIS A 15 3.60 18.08 -4.52
N ARG A 16 4.87 18.43 -4.77
CA ARG A 16 5.92 18.39 -3.76
C ARG A 16 5.60 19.20 -2.51
N ASP A 17 5.13 20.43 -2.67
CA ASP A 17 4.83 21.31 -1.54
C ASP A 17 3.74 20.74 -0.63
N HIS A 18 2.67 20.21 -1.21
CA HIS A 18 1.59 19.56 -0.46
C HIS A 18 2.06 18.28 0.23
N SER A 19 2.87 17.47 -0.46
CA SER A 19 3.51 16.30 0.16
C SER A 19 4.38 16.71 1.34
N LEU A 20 5.25 17.71 1.18
CA LEU A 20 6.12 18.21 2.24
C LEU A 20 5.34 18.74 3.44
N GLN A 21 4.18 19.37 3.23
CA GLN A 21 3.29 19.77 4.33
C GLN A 21 2.83 18.55 5.14
N VAL A 22 2.38 17.48 4.48
CA VAL A 22 1.94 16.24 5.16
C VAL A 22 3.10 15.57 5.88
N LEU A 23 4.26 15.43 5.22
CA LEU A 23 5.46 14.81 5.82
C LEU A 23 5.98 15.61 7.01
N THR A 24 5.93 16.94 6.95
CA THR A 24 6.31 17.82 8.06
C THR A 24 5.37 17.64 9.25
N LYS A 25 4.05 17.51 9.02
CA LYS A 25 3.09 17.20 10.09
C LYS A 25 3.40 15.86 10.75
N LEU A 26 3.69 14.82 9.96
CA LEU A 26 4.10 13.50 10.48
C LEU A 26 5.39 13.61 11.31
N ARG A 27 6.42 14.27 10.79
CA ARG A 27 7.68 14.52 11.51
C ARG A 27 7.45 15.22 12.85
N ARG A 28 6.67 16.30 12.88
CA ARG A 28 6.33 17.02 14.11
C ARG A 28 5.60 16.14 15.12
N GLN A 29 4.68 15.28 14.68
CA GLN A 29 3.97 14.34 15.55
C GLN A 29 4.87 13.19 16.04
N LEU A 30 5.92 12.83 15.30
CA LEU A 30 6.92 11.81 15.67
C LEU A 30 8.03 12.34 16.59
N ALA A 31 8.27 13.65 16.61
CA ALA A 31 9.31 14.27 17.42
C ALA A 31 9.14 14.00 18.92
N ASP A 32 10.27 13.76 19.61
CA ASP A 32 10.37 13.63 21.06
C ASP A 32 11.59 14.38 21.66
N GLY A 33 12.09 15.39 20.95
CA GLY A 33 13.26 16.18 21.35
C GLY A 33 14.61 15.49 21.12
N SER A 34 14.64 14.16 21.01
CA SER A 34 15.87 13.38 20.76
C SER A 34 15.91 12.71 19.39
N ASN A 35 14.77 12.57 18.71
CA ASN A 35 14.67 11.87 17.43
C ASN A 35 15.36 12.61 16.27
N ARG A 36 15.87 11.84 15.32
CA ARG A 36 16.48 12.31 14.07
C ARG A 36 15.57 11.95 12.88
N PHE A 37 15.47 12.84 11.91
CA PHE A 37 14.61 12.70 10.74
C PHE A 37 15.38 13.01 9.45
N VAL A 38 15.45 12.04 8.55
CA VAL A 38 16.07 12.21 7.24
C VAL A 38 15.05 11.97 6.13
N LEU A 39 15.12 12.74 5.05
CA LEU A 39 14.17 12.69 3.94
C LEU A 39 14.89 12.55 2.59
N ALA A 40 14.60 11.46 1.89
CA ALA A 40 14.87 11.33 0.47
C ALA A 40 13.57 11.56 -0.32
N ILE A 41 13.58 12.53 -1.22
CA ILE A 41 12.58 12.64 -2.28
C ILE A 41 13.15 11.98 -3.53
N VAL A 42 12.36 11.15 -4.18
CA VAL A 42 12.70 10.43 -5.41
C VAL A 42 11.76 10.88 -6.51
N ASP A 43 12.30 11.56 -7.52
CA ASP A 43 11.52 12.06 -8.65
C ASP A 43 11.70 11.13 -9.86
N ASN A 44 10.66 10.34 -10.15
CA ASN A 44 10.64 9.39 -11.26
C ASN A 44 10.54 10.04 -12.65
N ALA A 45 10.34 11.36 -12.74
CA ALA A 45 10.41 12.09 -14.01
C ALA A 45 11.82 12.61 -14.33
N ARG A 46 12.75 12.59 -13.37
CA ARG A 46 14.14 13.03 -13.57
C ARG A 46 15.01 11.88 -14.04
N SER A 47 15.91 12.17 -14.99
CA SER A 47 16.86 11.21 -15.55
C SER A 47 18.22 11.21 -14.84
N ALA A 48 18.58 12.28 -14.13
CA ALA A 48 19.85 12.39 -13.43
C ALA A 48 19.81 13.46 -12.32
N GLY A 49 20.84 13.43 -11.48
CA GLY A 49 21.13 14.46 -10.50
C GLY A 49 20.70 14.13 -9.07
N GLY A 50 21.31 14.85 -8.13
CA GLY A 50 20.92 14.90 -6.74
C GLY A 50 21.12 16.32 -6.22
N GLU A 51 20.13 16.85 -5.51
CA GLU A 51 20.23 18.18 -4.90
C GLU A 51 19.81 18.13 -3.44
N ALA A 52 20.51 18.89 -2.59
CA ALA A 52 20.08 19.09 -1.22
C ALA A 52 18.80 19.95 -1.24
N LEU A 53 17.79 19.52 -0.50
CA LEU A 53 16.58 20.32 -0.33
C LEU A 53 16.86 21.34 0.77
N ARG A 54 16.55 22.61 0.50
CA ARG A 54 16.66 23.68 1.49
C ARG A 54 15.31 23.91 2.15
N ASP A 55 15.32 24.54 3.32
CA ASP A 55 14.12 25.04 4.00
C ASP A 55 13.11 23.94 4.38
N THR A 56 13.58 22.71 4.59
CA THR A 56 12.78 21.62 5.15
C THR A 56 12.99 21.50 6.66
N GLU A 57 12.01 21.00 7.38
CA GLU A 57 12.14 20.69 8.81
C GLU A 57 12.92 19.40 9.12
N PHE A 58 13.48 18.75 8.13
CA PHE A 58 14.29 17.54 8.28
C PHE A 58 15.76 17.90 8.47
N GLU A 59 16.48 17.15 9.30
CA GLU A 59 17.89 17.43 9.59
C GLU A 59 18.80 17.15 8.39
N ASP A 60 18.41 16.21 7.53
CA ASP A 60 19.02 15.98 6.22
C ASP A 60 17.93 15.68 5.20
N SER A 61 17.85 16.49 4.15
CA SER A 61 16.87 16.31 3.08
C SER A 61 17.51 16.51 1.71
N PHE A 62 17.14 15.63 0.78
CA PHE A 62 17.70 15.64 -0.55
C PHE A 62 16.73 15.02 -1.55
N LEU A 63 16.90 15.42 -2.80
CA LEU A 63 16.16 14.96 -3.94
C LEU A 63 17.10 14.19 -4.85
N ILE A 64 16.67 13.02 -5.33
CA ILE A 64 17.39 12.20 -6.31
C ILE A 64 16.52 11.88 -7.51
N ALA A 65 17.18 11.58 -8.64
CA ALA A 65 16.52 10.93 -9.76
C ALA A 65 16.02 9.53 -9.36
N GLY A 66 14.81 9.20 -9.82
CA GLY A 66 14.18 7.92 -9.57
C GLY A 66 14.46 6.86 -10.64
N ASP A 67 13.69 5.79 -10.55
CA ASP A 67 13.68 4.68 -11.49
C ASP A 67 12.22 4.25 -11.67
N ASN A 68 11.68 4.45 -12.87
CA ASN A 68 10.28 4.20 -13.14
C ASN A 68 10.02 2.81 -13.76
N SER A 69 11.02 1.92 -13.82
CA SER A 69 10.90 0.58 -14.43
C SER A 69 9.89 -0.33 -13.71
N ASN A 70 9.65 -0.10 -12.41
CA ASN A 70 8.53 -0.67 -11.66
C ASN A 70 7.75 0.40 -10.87
N ARG A 71 7.51 1.56 -11.52
CA ARG A 71 6.86 2.72 -10.91
C ARG A 71 7.47 3.09 -9.55
N GLU A 72 6.66 3.05 -8.50
CA GLU A 72 7.00 3.52 -7.17
C GLU A 72 8.01 2.64 -6.43
N PHE A 73 7.99 1.33 -6.67
CA PHE A 73 8.82 0.39 -5.90
C PHE A 73 10.30 0.53 -6.22
N THR A 74 10.64 0.64 -7.50
CA THR A 74 12.03 0.90 -7.92
C THR A 74 12.51 2.27 -7.47
N GLY A 75 11.64 3.27 -7.45
CA GLY A 75 11.96 4.58 -6.89
C GLY A 75 12.21 4.52 -5.37
N TRP A 76 11.39 3.81 -4.60
CA TRP A 76 11.66 3.62 -3.17
C TRP A 76 12.95 2.85 -2.92
N ASP A 77 13.27 1.82 -3.71
CA ASP A 77 14.53 1.10 -3.61
C ASP A 77 15.74 2.03 -3.85
N ARG A 78 15.64 2.97 -4.82
CA ARG A 78 16.65 4.03 -5.02
C ARG A 78 16.76 4.96 -3.82
N GLY A 79 15.63 5.37 -3.26
CA GLY A 79 15.57 6.23 -2.07
C GLY A 79 16.19 5.57 -0.84
N ILE A 80 15.90 4.28 -0.62
CA ILE A 80 16.52 3.47 0.43
C ILE A 80 18.03 3.45 0.25
N ALA A 81 18.52 3.09 -0.94
CA ALA A 81 19.95 3.02 -1.22
C ALA A 81 20.65 4.37 -0.97
N ALA A 82 20.03 5.47 -1.38
CA ALA A 82 20.58 6.81 -1.17
C ALA A 82 20.59 7.22 0.32
N LEU A 83 19.52 6.92 1.07
CA LEU A 83 19.48 7.16 2.52
C LEU A 83 20.54 6.34 3.26
N LEU A 84 20.68 5.05 2.93
CA LEU A 84 21.68 4.19 3.54
C LEU A 84 23.10 4.72 3.30
N ALA A 85 23.40 5.13 2.07
CA ALA A 85 24.72 5.64 1.70
C ALA A 85 25.06 6.98 2.39
N ARG A 86 24.06 7.84 2.61
CA ARG A 86 24.27 9.22 3.11
C ARG A 86 24.11 9.36 4.62
N SER A 87 23.10 8.71 5.19
CA SER A 87 22.64 8.97 6.55
C SER A 87 22.65 7.71 7.44
N GLY A 88 22.97 6.54 6.87
CA GLY A 88 22.95 5.26 7.56
C GLY A 88 21.55 4.61 7.59
N GLU A 89 21.37 3.64 8.47
CA GLU A 89 20.13 2.86 8.58
C GLU A 89 19.15 3.47 9.61
N PRO A 90 17.97 3.97 9.17
CA PRO A 90 16.86 4.30 10.05
C PRO A 90 16.33 3.12 10.86
N ASP A 91 15.91 3.39 12.10
CA ASP A 91 15.18 2.47 12.97
C ASP A 91 13.76 2.22 12.44
N ALA A 92 13.13 3.28 11.93
CA ALA A 92 11.82 3.24 11.32
C ALA A 92 11.84 3.95 9.95
N TRP A 93 11.26 3.29 8.97
CA TRP A 93 11.16 3.74 7.58
C TRP A 93 9.72 4.16 7.31
N ILE A 94 9.52 5.35 6.76
CA ILE A 94 8.22 5.85 6.30
C ILE A 94 8.31 6.07 4.79
N PHE A 95 7.45 5.37 4.07
CA PHE A 95 7.35 5.44 2.62
C PHE A 95 6.07 6.16 2.23
N SER A 96 6.13 6.96 1.17
CA SER A 96 4.96 7.62 0.62
C SER A 96 5.14 7.92 -0.86
N ASN A 97 4.06 8.21 -1.54
CA ASN A 97 4.06 8.77 -2.89
C ASN A 97 3.19 10.04 -2.97
N ASP A 98 3.14 10.68 -4.13
CA ASP A 98 2.34 11.89 -4.41
C ASP A 98 0.82 11.75 -4.13
N THR A 99 0.33 10.52 -3.99
CA THR A 99 -1.07 10.23 -3.66
C THR A 99 -1.42 10.77 -2.27
N ILE A 100 -0.45 10.92 -1.34
CA ILE A 100 -0.66 11.56 -0.03
C ILE A 100 -1.12 13.03 -0.13
N ALA A 101 -0.73 13.72 -1.21
CA ALA A 101 -1.06 15.12 -1.41
C ALA A 101 -2.41 15.30 -2.11
N ARG A 102 -2.83 14.30 -2.89
CA ARG A 102 -3.98 14.37 -3.78
C ARG A 102 -5.24 13.75 -3.21
N THR A 103 -5.06 12.70 -2.43
CA THR A 103 -6.15 11.82 -1.99
C THR A 103 -5.96 11.50 -0.52
N HIS A 104 -7.06 11.19 0.17
CA HIS A 104 -7.07 10.91 1.61
C HIS A 104 -6.66 12.12 2.45
N ALA A 105 -7.64 12.98 2.80
CA ALA A 105 -7.41 14.14 3.64
C ALA A 105 -6.57 13.80 4.90
N TRP A 106 -5.32 14.28 4.94
CA TRP A 106 -4.41 14.14 6.08
C TRP A 106 -4.71 15.20 7.14
N SER A 107 -5.89 15.07 7.75
CA SER A 107 -6.28 15.90 8.89
C SER A 107 -5.33 15.68 10.06
N GLU A 108 -5.25 16.66 10.97
CA GLU A 108 -4.41 16.57 12.17
C GLU A 108 -4.69 15.29 12.97
N GLY A 109 -5.98 14.89 13.08
CA GLY A 109 -6.36 13.65 13.76
C GLY A 109 -5.85 12.39 13.06
N ARG A 110 -5.83 12.36 11.71
CA ARG A 110 -5.27 11.23 10.93
C ARG A 110 -3.76 11.15 11.13
N VAL A 111 -3.05 12.28 11.01
CA VAL A 111 -1.60 12.37 11.24
C VAL A 111 -1.25 11.92 12.65
N ALA A 112 -1.96 12.41 13.67
CA ALA A 112 -1.73 12.05 15.07
C ALA A 112 -1.96 10.55 15.31
N GLY A 113 -3.06 9.98 14.80
CA GLY A 113 -3.33 8.55 14.92
C GLY A 113 -2.27 7.68 14.25
N PHE A 114 -1.88 8.03 13.02
CA PHE A 114 -0.84 7.33 12.27
C PHE A 114 0.51 7.39 12.99
N SER A 115 0.91 8.57 13.47
CA SER A 115 2.19 8.78 14.16
C SER A 115 2.23 8.11 15.54
N SER A 116 1.12 8.12 16.28
CA SER A 116 0.99 7.43 17.56
C SER A 116 1.20 5.92 17.40
N GLU A 117 0.69 5.35 16.33
CA GLU A 117 0.83 3.92 16.05
C GLU A 117 2.27 3.57 15.67
N ILE A 118 2.93 4.39 14.86
CA ILE A 118 4.38 4.24 14.58
C ILE A 118 5.20 4.31 15.87
N LYS A 119 4.93 5.25 16.78
CA LYS A 119 5.62 5.33 18.08
C LYS A 119 5.43 4.06 18.90
N ARG A 120 4.21 3.50 18.91
CA ARG A 120 3.90 2.24 19.60
C ARG A 120 4.64 1.06 18.98
N LEU A 121 4.69 0.98 17.66
CA LEU A 121 5.42 -0.06 16.93
C LEU A 121 6.94 0.13 17.03
N GLY A 122 7.43 1.33 17.30
CA GLY A 122 8.85 1.62 17.52
C GLY A 122 9.46 0.82 18.69
N VAL A 123 8.65 0.40 19.66
CA VAL A 123 9.10 -0.48 20.77
C VAL A 123 8.85 -1.97 20.49
N HIS A 124 8.27 -2.32 19.35
CA HIS A 124 7.99 -3.71 18.97
C HIS A 124 9.28 -4.41 18.51
N PRO A 125 9.69 -5.53 19.15
CA PRO A 125 10.98 -6.17 18.88
C PRO A 125 11.01 -6.94 17.55
N GLY A 126 9.86 -7.42 17.09
CA GLY A 126 9.72 -8.17 15.84
C GLY A 126 9.58 -7.28 14.60
N PRO A 127 9.73 -7.85 13.39
CA PRO A 127 9.43 -7.12 12.15
C PRO A 127 7.96 -6.65 12.16
N TRP A 128 7.71 -5.47 11.60
CA TRP A 128 6.35 -4.95 11.44
C TRP A 128 6.21 -4.14 10.16
N LEU A 129 4.99 -4.17 9.61
CA LEU A 129 4.56 -3.38 8.46
C LEU A 129 3.26 -2.65 8.84
N PHE A 130 3.23 -1.35 8.62
CA PHE A 130 2.14 -0.50 9.06
C PHE A 130 1.61 0.36 7.92
N GLY A 131 0.31 0.37 7.70
CA GLY A 131 -0.33 1.25 6.72
C GLY A 131 -1.80 0.88 6.54
N GLU A 132 -2.52 1.59 5.68
CA GLU A 132 -3.94 1.30 5.45
C GLU A 132 -4.12 -0.10 4.82
N ILE A 133 -4.79 -1.00 5.53
CA ILE A 133 -5.04 -2.37 5.05
C ILE A 133 -6.27 -2.39 4.16
N ASN A 134 -6.13 -2.98 2.98
CA ASN A 134 -7.21 -3.36 2.09
C ASN A 134 -7.40 -4.87 2.12
N ASP A 135 -8.65 -5.31 2.00
CA ASP A 135 -9.01 -6.72 2.05
C ASP A 135 -9.43 -7.21 0.66
N PHE A 136 -9.06 -8.45 0.31
CA PHE A 136 -9.71 -9.13 -0.79
C PHE A 136 -11.05 -9.70 -0.31
N PRO A 137 -12.14 -9.58 -1.09
CA PRO A 137 -13.44 -10.16 -0.74
C PRO A 137 -13.42 -11.70 -0.66
N ARG A 138 -12.36 -12.33 -1.18
CA ARG A 138 -12.10 -13.77 -1.12
C ARG A 138 -10.59 -13.98 -0.96
N SER A 139 -10.17 -15.05 -0.28
CA SER A 139 -8.75 -15.45 -0.30
C SER A 139 -8.29 -15.63 -1.74
N THR A 140 -7.25 -14.93 -2.15
CA THR A 140 -6.60 -15.08 -3.46
C THR A 140 -5.19 -15.64 -3.29
N MET A 141 -4.58 -16.08 -4.38
CA MET A 141 -3.19 -16.53 -4.40
C MET A 141 -2.35 -15.55 -5.21
N THR A 142 -1.30 -15.00 -4.61
CA THR A 142 -0.24 -14.35 -5.39
C THR A 142 0.78 -15.40 -5.83
N PRO A 143 1.63 -15.10 -6.82
CA PRO A 143 2.76 -15.96 -7.16
C PRO A 143 3.70 -16.28 -6.00
N LEU A 144 3.67 -15.46 -4.92
CA LEU A 144 4.50 -15.66 -3.74
C LEU A 144 3.76 -16.34 -2.59
N GLY A 145 2.45 -16.54 -2.67
CA GLY A 145 1.66 -17.15 -1.59
C GLY A 145 0.28 -16.54 -1.38
N PRO A 146 -0.47 -17.05 -0.39
CA PRO A 146 -1.85 -16.66 -0.16
C PRO A 146 -1.94 -15.20 0.28
N LEU A 147 -2.97 -14.52 -0.22
CA LEU A 147 -3.25 -13.12 0.05
C LEU A 147 -4.68 -12.97 0.55
N LEU A 148 -4.79 -12.46 1.76
CA LEU A 148 -6.07 -12.09 2.39
C LEU A 148 -6.25 -10.58 2.39
N GLU A 149 -5.19 -9.86 2.80
CA GLU A 149 -5.21 -8.41 2.95
C GLU A 149 -3.84 -7.86 2.55
N TRP A 150 -3.75 -6.59 2.18
CA TRP A 150 -2.47 -5.94 1.88
C TRP A 150 -2.44 -4.51 2.38
N VAL A 151 -1.23 -4.01 2.61
CA VAL A 151 -1.00 -2.61 3.00
C VAL A 151 -0.95 -1.75 1.75
N SER A 152 -1.78 -0.71 1.74
CA SER A 152 -1.79 0.35 0.73
C SER A 152 -0.47 1.09 0.71
N THR A 153 0.12 1.27 -0.47
CA THR A 153 1.48 1.81 -0.59
C THR A 153 1.55 3.32 -0.79
N TYR A 154 0.42 4.03 -0.74
CA TYR A 154 0.41 5.49 -0.79
C TYR A 154 1.10 6.13 0.43
N CYS A 155 1.01 5.50 1.61
CA CYS A 155 1.75 5.88 2.82
C CYS A 155 1.79 4.71 3.81
N PHE A 156 2.99 4.21 4.09
CA PHE A 156 3.21 3.06 4.97
C PHE A 156 4.54 3.19 5.70
N ALA A 157 4.74 2.37 6.73
CA ALA A 157 5.96 2.34 7.50
C ALA A 157 6.39 0.90 7.84
N MET A 158 7.68 0.71 8.10
CA MET A 158 8.22 -0.55 8.64
C MET A 158 9.45 -0.27 9.51
N ASN A 159 9.83 -1.22 10.37
CA ASN A 159 11.11 -1.10 11.09
C ASN A 159 12.31 -1.55 10.25
N ALA A 160 13.50 -1.21 10.75
CA ALA A 160 14.78 -1.64 10.21
C ALA A 160 14.88 -3.18 10.08
N ASN A 161 14.26 -3.92 10.99
CA ASN A 161 14.31 -5.38 10.99
C ASN A 161 13.62 -5.94 9.73
N LEU A 162 12.36 -5.57 9.49
CA LEU A 162 11.64 -6.02 8.30
C LEU A 162 12.34 -5.56 7.02
N ARG A 163 12.76 -4.28 6.95
CA ARG A 163 13.42 -3.75 5.74
C ARG A 163 14.72 -4.49 5.42
N ARG A 164 15.55 -4.85 6.42
CA ARG A 164 16.75 -5.68 6.20
C ARG A 164 16.41 -7.05 5.62
N GLN A 165 15.39 -7.70 6.17
CA GLN A 165 15.00 -9.04 5.73
C GLN A 165 14.36 -9.04 4.34
N LEU A 166 13.61 -7.99 3.98
CA LEU A 166 13.06 -7.83 2.64
C LEU A 166 14.17 -7.58 1.60
N GLY A 167 15.22 -6.84 1.94
CA GLY A 167 16.18 -6.34 0.96
C GLY A 167 15.53 -5.24 0.12
N THR A 168 15.08 -5.57 -1.09
CA THR A 168 14.33 -4.67 -1.97
C THR A 168 12.82 -4.74 -1.70
N LEU A 169 12.15 -3.60 -1.81
CA LEU A 169 10.69 -3.53 -1.82
C LEU A 169 10.12 -4.06 -3.14
N SER A 170 10.77 -3.74 -4.25
CA SER A 170 10.41 -4.29 -5.55
C SER A 170 10.59 -5.82 -5.56
N PRO A 171 9.62 -6.59 -6.08
CA PRO A 171 9.77 -8.03 -6.29
C PRO A 171 10.69 -8.38 -7.47
N GLY A 172 11.16 -7.38 -8.24
CA GLY A 172 12.04 -7.55 -9.38
C GLY A 172 11.31 -7.53 -10.73
N ASN A 173 11.93 -6.89 -11.74
CA ASN A 173 11.31 -6.74 -13.06
C ASN A 173 11.15 -8.09 -13.77
N GLU A 174 12.10 -9.02 -13.62
CA GLU A 174 12.02 -10.36 -14.21
C GLU A 174 10.78 -11.12 -13.74
N LEU A 175 10.49 -11.10 -12.43
CA LEU A 175 9.28 -11.71 -11.89
C LEU A 175 8.03 -11.03 -12.46
N LEU A 176 7.98 -9.71 -12.49
CA LEU A 176 6.82 -8.98 -13.02
C LEU A 176 6.59 -9.21 -14.53
N ASP A 177 7.66 -9.30 -15.32
CA ASP A 177 7.61 -9.61 -16.74
C ASP A 177 7.10 -11.04 -16.99
N SER A 178 7.35 -11.96 -16.03
CA SER A 178 6.81 -13.32 -16.06
C SER A 178 5.33 -13.43 -15.68
N LEU A 179 4.69 -12.33 -15.24
CA LEU A 179 3.30 -12.33 -14.74
C LEU A 179 2.35 -11.43 -15.56
N VAL A 180 2.90 -10.43 -16.25
CA VAL A 180 2.14 -9.49 -17.07
C VAL A 180 2.67 -9.53 -18.50
N TYR A 181 1.80 -9.50 -19.50
CA TYR A 181 2.24 -9.43 -20.89
C TYR A 181 2.98 -8.12 -21.17
N ASP A 182 3.93 -8.14 -22.11
CA ASP A 182 4.78 -7.03 -22.51
C ASP A 182 4.20 -6.22 -23.68
N SER A 183 3.32 -6.83 -24.48
CA SER A 183 2.63 -6.19 -25.59
C SER A 183 1.13 -6.50 -25.58
N PHE A 184 0.33 -5.58 -26.15
CA PHE A 184 -1.09 -5.79 -26.35
C PHE A 184 -1.36 -6.85 -27.42
N GLU A 185 -2.23 -7.81 -27.11
CA GLU A 185 -2.82 -8.74 -28.05
C GLU A 185 -4.34 -8.81 -27.79
N PRO A 186 -5.21 -8.57 -28.78
CA PRO A 186 -6.66 -8.48 -28.56
C PRO A 186 -7.28 -9.73 -27.91
N GLU A 187 -6.73 -10.90 -28.23
CA GLU A 187 -7.19 -12.21 -27.75
C GLU A 187 -6.64 -12.56 -26.35
N ARG A 188 -5.68 -11.78 -25.83
CA ARG A 188 -5.02 -12.05 -24.55
C ARG A 188 -5.52 -11.10 -23.47
N ARG A 189 -5.41 -11.56 -22.22
CA ARG A 189 -5.64 -10.75 -21.02
C ARG A 189 -4.40 -9.91 -20.70
N LEU A 190 -4.51 -9.01 -19.73
CA LEU A 190 -3.39 -8.23 -19.21
C LEU A 190 -2.34 -9.09 -18.50
N PHE A 191 -2.80 -10.06 -17.70
CA PHE A 191 -1.98 -10.99 -16.93
C PHE A 191 -1.73 -12.28 -17.71
N ARG A 192 -0.59 -12.92 -17.45
CA ARG A 192 -0.24 -14.24 -17.98
C ARG A 192 -0.96 -15.36 -17.21
N ASP A 193 -0.99 -16.55 -17.81
CA ASP A 193 -1.77 -17.70 -17.33
C ASP A 193 -1.28 -18.30 -16.00
N ASN A 194 -0.08 -17.94 -15.56
CA ASN A 194 0.48 -18.34 -14.28
C ASN A 194 0.06 -17.46 -13.10
N VAL A 195 -0.79 -16.44 -13.32
CA VAL A 195 -1.41 -15.64 -12.26
C VAL A 195 -2.76 -16.24 -11.90
N ASP A 196 -3.04 -16.38 -10.60
CA ASP A 196 -4.30 -16.90 -10.09
C ASP A 196 -5.52 -16.20 -10.69
N GLU A 197 -6.48 -16.98 -11.20
CA GLU A 197 -7.64 -16.43 -11.92
C GLU A 197 -8.50 -15.51 -11.04
N ALA A 198 -8.61 -15.80 -9.74
CA ALA A 198 -9.38 -14.95 -8.83
C ALA A 198 -8.68 -13.61 -8.59
N TYR A 199 -7.35 -13.62 -8.48
CA TYR A 199 -6.54 -12.39 -8.44
C TYR A 199 -6.70 -11.59 -9.73
N VAL A 200 -6.58 -12.25 -10.90
CA VAL A 200 -6.74 -11.60 -12.21
C VAL A 200 -8.12 -10.95 -12.32
N ASP A 201 -9.20 -11.67 -12.00
CA ASP A 201 -10.55 -11.11 -12.11
C ASP A 201 -10.75 -9.91 -11.18
N PHE A 202 -10.24 -10.00 -9.94
CA PHE A 202 -10.32 -8.91 -8.98
C PHE A 202 -9.58 -7.64 -9.44
N VAL A 203 -8.31 -7.78 -9.84
CA VAL A 203 -7.51 -6.62 -10.25
C VAL A 203 -8.00 -6.06 -11.58
N SER A 204 -8.36 -6.91 -12.53
CA SER A 204 -8.94 -6.46 -13.81
C SER A 204 -10.26 -5.74 -13.61
N ALA A 205 -11.13 -6.17 -12.67
CA ALA A 205 -12.37 -5.46 -12.37
C ALA A 205 -12.15 -4.04 -11.83
N TRP A 206 -11.00 -3.79 -11.19
CA TRP A 206 -10.64 -2.47 -10.66
C TRP A 206 -9.90 -1.59 -11.68
N LEU A 207 -9.09 -2.18 -12.56
CA LEU A 207 -8.27 -1.47 -13.54
C LEU A 207 -8.95 -1.22 -14.89
N ILE A 208 -9.78 -2.17 -15.35
CA ILE A 208 -10.28 -2.18 -16.72
C ILE A 208 -11.77 -1.82 -16.70
N LYS A 209 -12.13 -0.80 -17.48
CA LYS A 209 -13.52 -0.45 -17.71
C LYS A 209 -14.11 -1.39 -18.77
N ASP A 210 -14.91 -2.34 -18.32
CA ASP A 210 -15.58 -3.32 -19.16
C ASP A 210 -17.07 -2.98 -19.29
N GLU A 211 -17.43 -2.34 -20.41
CA GLU A 211 -18.82 -1.95 -20.67
C GLU A 211 -19.72 -3.15 -21.03
N SER A 212 -19.12 -4.31 -21.33
CA SER A 212 -19.88 -5.54 -21.65
C SER A 212 -20.35 -6.30 -20.40
N ASP A 213 -19.67 -6.14 -19.27
CA ASP A 213 -20.09 -6.67 -17.96
C ASP A 213 -20.15 -5.56 -16.89
N PRO A 214 -21.23 -4.75 -16.86
CA PRO A 214 -21.44 -3.73 -15.83
C PRO A 214 -21.57 -4.32 -14.41
N SER A 215 -21.78 -5.64 -14.28
CA SER A 215 -21.92 -6.30 -12.99
C SER A 215 -20.57 -6.65 -12.36
N ARG A 216 -19.49 -6.66 -13.15
CA ARG A 216 -18.14 -7.07 -12.74
C ARG A 216 -17.65 -6.37 -11.48
N GLN A 217 -17.79 -5.05 -11.42
CA GLN A 217 -17.39 -4.26 -10.25
C GLN A 217 -18.25 -4.58 -9.02
N ARG A 218 -19.57 -4.76 -9.23
CA ARG A 218 -20.52 -5.08 -8.15
C ARG A 218 -20.21 -6.43 -7.51
N ARG A 219 -19.65 -7.40 -8.25
CA ARG A 219 -19.25 -8.71 -7.72
C ARG A 219 -18.23 -8.61 -6.58
N PHE A 220 -17.39 -7.58 -6.60
CA PHE A 220 -16.34 -7.36 -5.62
C PHE A 220 -16.65 -6.27 -4.60
N LYS A 221 -17.85 -5.67 -4.67
CA LYS A 221 -18.31 -4.60 -3.78
C LYS A 221 -17.33 -3.43 -3.70
N TRP A 222 -16.70 -3.10 -4.81
CA TRP A 222 -15.87 -1.89 -4.88
C TRP A 222 -16.77 -0.66 -4.72
N ASP A 223 -16.49 0.16 -3.73
CA ASP A 223 -17.13 1.47 -3.60
C ASP A 223 -16.58 2.46 -4.65
N HIS A 224 -15.36 2.20 -5.15
CA HIS A 224 -14.63 3.08 -6.07
C HIS A 224 -13.78 2.28 -7.09
N GLU A 225 -13.70 2.77 -8.33
CA GLU A 225 -12.79 2.28 -9.35
C GLU A 225 -11.46 3.06 -9.35
N TRP A 226 -10.42 2.53 -9.99
CA TRP A 226 -9.21 3.31 -10.20
C TRP A 226 -9.56 4.55 -11.04
N HIS A 227 -9.15 5.75 -10.62
CA HIS A 227 -9.51 7.00 -11.30
C HIS A 227 -9.02 7.11 -12.77
N LYS A 228 -8.12 6.21 -13.20
CA LYS A 228 -7.68 6.05 -14.60
C LYS A 228 -8.12 4.72 -15.21
N ALA A 229 -9.13 4.08 -14.63
CA ALA A 229 -9.70 2.89 -15.23
C ALA A 229 -10.14 3.20 -16.66
N SER A 230 -9.72 2.35 -17.58
CA SER A 230 -9.89 2.58 -19.01
C SER A 230 -10.19 1.26 -19.73
N PRO A 231 -10.80 1.30 -20.93
CA PRO A 231 -10.99 0.11 -21.73
C PRO A 231 -9.66 -0.56 -22.06
N PHE A 232 -9.65 -1.89 -22.08
CA PHE A 232 -8.48 -2.67 -22.48
C PHE A 232 -8.28 -2.56 -24.00
N SER A 233 -7.31 -1.74 -24.40
CA SER A 233 -6.99 -1.44 -25.80
C SER A 233 -5.49 -1.27 -25.99
N ALA A 234 -5.03 -1.29 -27.24
CA ALA A 234 -3.63 -1.02 -27.57
C ALA A 234 -3.16 0.36 -27.06
N GLU A 235 -4.03 1.37 -27.08
CA GLU A 235 -3.73 2.73 -26.64
C GLU A 235 -3.47 2.82 -25.12
N ASN A 236 -4.26 2.10 -24.33
CA ASN A 236 -4.19 2.16 -22.86
C ASN A 236 -3.34 1.04 -22.26
N PHE A 237 -2.85 0.09 -23.07
CA PHE A 237 -2.22 -1.13 -22.61
C PHE A 237 -1.04 -0.86 -21.67
N ASP A 238 -0.14 0.05 -22.03
CA ASP A 238 1.05 0.32 -21.23
C ASP A 238 0.73 0.92 -19.86
N ASP A 239 -0.26 1.81 -19.76
CA ASP A 239 -0.66 2.39 -18.47
C ASP A 239 -1.32 1.32 -17.58
N LEU A 240 -2.21 0.50 -18.16
CA LEU A 240 -2.84 -0.63 -17.49
C LEU A 240 -1.80 -1.67 -17.03
N ARG A 241 -0.85 -2.04 -17.89
CA ARG A 241 0.27 -2.96 -17.63
C ARG A 241 1.10 -2.45 -16.46
N MET A 242 1.54 -1.21 -16.52
CA MET A 242 2.38 -0.64 -15.47
C MET A 242 1.62 -0.47 -14.15
N LYS A 243 0.30 -0.22 -14.20
CA LYS A 243 -0.52 -0.22 -12.98
C LYS A 243 -0.73 -1.63 -12.42
N ALA A 244 -0.93 -2.64 -13.26
CA ALA A 244 -1.01 -4.03 -12.82
C ALA A 244 0.28 -4.50 -12.13
N ARG A 245 1.46 -4.14 -12.66
CA ARG A 245 2.76 -4.39 -12.00
C ARG A 245 2.86 -3.73 -10.62
N CYS A 246 2.36 -2.50 -10.51
CA CYS A 246 2.30 -1.75 -9.25
C CYS A 246 1.40 -2.47 -8.22
N VAL A 247 0.20 -2.92 -8.60
CA VAL A 247 -0.70 -3.70 -7.72
C VAL A 247 -0.11 -5.05 -7.32
N LEU A 248 0.57 -5.74 -8.25
CA LEU A 248 1.32 -6.97 -7.94
C LEU A 248 2.44 -6.71 -6.93
N SER A 249 3.19 -5.63 -7.09
CA SER A 249 4.26 -5.27 -6.16
C SER A 249 3.73 -4.92 -4.77
N GLU A 250 2.62 -4.19 -4.70
CA GLU A 250 1.92 -3.82 -3.47
C GLU A 250 1.39 -5.04 -2.70
N SER A 251 0.72 -5.95 -3.39
CA SER A 251 0.26 -7.21 -2.79
C SER A 251 1.43 -8.10 -2.34
N MET A 252 2.46 -8.26 -3.18
CA MET A 252 3.63 -9.08 -2.89
C MET A 252 4.46 -8.53 -1.72
N LEU A 253 4.55 -7.22 -1.53
CA LEU A 253 5.20 -6.63 -0.36
C LEU A 253 4.57 -7.16 0.94
N SER A 254 3.24 -7.18 1.00
CA SER A 254 2.51 -7.66 2.16
C SER A 254 2.67 -9.17 2.37
N VAL A 255 2.67 -9.97 1.29
CA VAL A 255 2.92 -11.41 1.37
C VAL A 255 4.33 -11.70 1.88
N ARG A 256 5.35 -11.06 1.30
CA ARG A 256 6.75 -11.20 1.73
C ARG A 256 6.94 -10.79 3.19
N ALA A 257 6.31 -9.68 3.61
CA ALA A 257 6.34 -9.26 5.01
C ALA A 257 5.74 -10.31 5.95
N ARG A 258 4.57 -10.89 5.61
CA ARG A 258 3.96 -11.97 6.41
C ARG A 258 4.84 -13.21 6.48
N GLN A 259 5.48 -13.60 5.38
CA GLN A 259 6.40 -14.74 5.34
C GLN A 259 7.61 -14.56 6.26
N LEU A 260 8.03 -13.32 6.47
CA LEU A 260 9.09 -12.94 7.41
C LEU A 260 8.57 -12.77 8.85
N GLY A 261 7.31 -13.12 9.12
CA GLY A 261 6.70 -13.01 10.44
C GLY A 261 6.38 -11.58 10.87
N ALA A 262 6.19 -10.66 9.93
CA ALA A 262 5.85 -9.27 10.27
C ALA A 262 4.47 -9.16 10.92
N ASP A 263 4.39 -8.37 11.99
CA ASP A 263 3.10 -7.88 12.50
C ASP A 263 2.57 -6.80 11.55
N ILE A 264 1.47 -7.08 10.86
CA ILE A 264 0.84 -6.15 9.92
C ILE A 264 -0.27 -5.40 10.64
N ARG A 265 -0.19 -4.07 10.65
CA ARG A 265 -1.11 -3.20 11.39
C ARG A 265 -1.72 -2.11 10.52
N SER A 266 -2.97 -1.76 10.81
CA SER A 266 -3.66 -0.62 10.21
C SER A 266 -3.80 0.54 11.19
N PRO A 267 -3.72 1.81 10.72
CA PRO A 267 -4.06 2.97 11.54
C PRO A 267 -5.51 2.94 12.04
N TYR A 268 -6.34 2.05 11.46
CA TYR A 268 -7.75 1.90 11.78
C TYR A 268 -8.06 0.69 12.64
N ASP A 269 -7.07 -0.12 13.06
CA ASP A 269 -7.31 -1.37 13.80
C ASP A 269 -8.13 -1.18 15.07
N ALA A 270 -7.96 -0.08 15.82
CA ALA A 270 -8.78 0.17 17.01
C ALA A 270 -10.26 0.45 16.68
N ARG A 271 -10.53 1.07 15.52
CA ARG A 271 -11.90 1.30 15.02
C ARG A 271 -12.47 0.04 14.40
N ASN A 272 -11.64 -0.67 13.64
CA ASN A 272 -11.98 -1.94 13.00
C ASN A 272 -12.23 -3.03 14.04
N ALA A 273 -11.47 -3.11 15.13
CA ALA A 273 -11.74 -4.04 16.23
C ALA A 273 -13.09 -3.77 16.87
N ARG A 274 -13.46 -2.49 17.11
CA ARG A 274 -14.81 -2.16 17.62
C ARG A 274 -15.90 -2.44 16.60
N ALA A 275 -15.67 -2.15 15.32
CA ALA A 275 -16.62 -2.43 14.25
C ALA A 275 -16.78 -3.95 14.02
N HIS A 276 -15.70 -4.71 14.13
CA HIS A 276 -15.64 -6.16 14.01
C HIS A 276 -16.26 -6.85 15.22
N ILE A 277 -16.03 -6.34 16.44
CA ILE A 277 -16.76 -6.76 17.64
C ILE A 277 -18.25 -6.48 17.46
N ARG A 278 -18.62 -5.29 16.98
CA ARG A 278 -20.02 -4.93 16.72
C ARG A 278 -20.66 -5.82 15.65
N SER A 279 -19.98 -6.09 14.54
CA SER A 279 -20.48 -6.97 13.47
C SER A 279 -20.58 -8.42 13.94
N SER A 280 -19.62 -8.90 14.73
CA SER A 280 -19.63 -10.24 15.32
C SER A 280 -20.79 -10.39 16.32
N LEU A 281 -21.05 -9.38 17.16
CA LEU A 281 -22.19 -9.35 18.06
C LEU A 281 -23.52 -9.32 17.31
N GLN A 282 -23.62 -8.56 16.22
CA GLN A 282 -24.80 -8.55 15.35
C GLN A 282 -25.05 -9.94 14.74
N LEU A 283 -24.02 -10.60 14.23
CA LEU A 283 -24.12 -11.91 13.60
C LEU A 283 -24.54 -13.01 14.61
N VAL A 284 -24.10 -12.89 15.87
CA VAL A 284 -24.57 -13.74 16.97
C VAL A 284 -26.04 -13.46 17.31
N ALA A 285 -26.44 -12.19 17.37
CA ALA A 285 -27.84 -11.82 17.63
C ALA A 285 -28.78 -12.33 16.53
N ASP A 286 -28.39 -12.21 15.26
CA ASP A 286 -29.17 -12.68 14.11
C ASP A 286 -29.34 -14.21 14.15
N LYS A 287 -28.28 -14.97 14.46
CA LYS A 287 -28.35 -16.43 14.62
C LYS A 287 -29.23 -16.86 15.80
N LEU A 288 -29.23 -16.11 16.90
CA LEU A 288 -30.11 -16.38 18.04
C LEU A 288 -31.58 -16.10 17.68
N TRP A 289 -31.84 -15.04 16.93
CA TRP A 289 -33.17 -14.69 16.44
C TRP A 289 -33.70 -15.74 15.45
N GLU A 290 -32.87 -16.21 14.52
CA GLU A 290 -33.21 -17.29 13.60
C GLU A 290 -33.58 -18.58 14.36
N LYS A 291 -32.79 -18.98 15.36
CA LYS A 291 -33.11 -20.13 16.23
C LYS A 291 -34.43 -19.94 16.98
N PHE A 292 -34.70 -18.73 17.47
CA PHE A 292 -35.96 -18.42 18.14
C PHE A 292 -37.16 -18.56 17.21
N LEU A 293 -37.09 -18.01 15.99
CA LEU A 293 -38.14 -18.14 14.97
C LEU A 293 -38.38 -19.60 14.60
N LEU A 294 -37.32 -20.38 14.38
CA LEU A 294 -37.43 -21.81 14.09
C LEU A 294 -38.11 -22.58 15.22
N LYS A 295 -37.82 -22.25 16.48
CA LYS A 295 -38.49 -22.86 17.64
C LYS A 295 -39.97 -22.50 17.69
N ARG A 296 -40.33 -21.24 17.44
CA ARG A 296 -41.72 -20.76 17.41
C ARG A 296 -42.53 -21.43 16.30
N LEU A 297 -41.96 -21.58 15.11
CA LEU A 297 -42.59 -22.27 13.98
C LEU A 297 -42.84 -23.75 14.26
N ARG A 298 -41.96 -24.43 15.00
CA ARG A 298 -42.17 -25.82 15.42
C ARG A 298 -43.33 -25.95 16.40
N LEU A 299 -43.45 -25.03 17.36
CA LEU A 299 -44.53 -25.03 18.35
C LEU A 299 -45.90 -24.71 17.77
N GLN A 300 -45.97 -24.03 16.62
CA GLN A 300 -47.24 -23.78 15.92
C GLN A 300 -47.69 -24.94 15.02
N ARG A 301 -46.79 -25.91 14.76
CA ARG A 301 -47.07 -27.09 13.94
C ARG A 301 -47.34 -28.35 14.77
N SER A 302 -47.09 -28.29 16.08
CA SER A 302 -47.43 -29.32 17.08
C SER A 302 -48.75 -28.96 17.76
#